data_AF-A0A412IVY3-F1
#
_entry.id   AF-A0A412IVY3-F1
#
_cell.length_a   1.000
_cell.length_b   1.000
_cell.length_c   1.000
_cell.angle_alpha   90.00
_cell.angle_beta   90.00
_cell.angle_gamma   90.00
#
_symmetry.space_group_name_H-M   'P 1'
#
loop_
_entity.id
_entity.type
_entity.pdbx_description
1 polymer ?
#
loop_
_entity_poly.entity_id
_entity_poly.type
_entity_poly.pdbx_seq_one_letter_code
_entity_poly.pdbx_strand_id
1 'polypeptide(L)'
;MKTFVKILVAILVVAALCGGIYLVLPETAQTFVKGNIQYRINDEAKKRVDEAKNSQIKYTYKDNGIKKIYDPGTTYGSALENKAKTTVWYYESNGTGGYTITFYGTKVSMDLAKYGSDGTYIDKTLKVVFDYKPNNNGGYTGTVSWYIDNEPCEESITLAVVQALCN
;
A
#
# COMPACT_ATOMS: atom_id res chain seq x y z
N MET A 1 44.49 0.22 -14.78
CA MET A 1 44.30 0.17 -13.31
C MET A 1 43.88 1.50 -12.68
N LYS A 2 44.58 2.63 -12.92
CA LYS A 2 44.24 3.95 -12.30
C LYS A 2 42.82 4.44 -12.58
N THR A 3 42.29 4.27 -13.79
CA THR A 3 40.93 4.72 -14.16
C THR A 3 39.85 3.85 -13.52
N PHE A 4 40.05 2.52 -13.51
CA PHE A 4 39.14 1.58 -12.88
C PHE A 4 39.01 1.82 -11.37
N VAL A 5 40.13 2.04 -10.67
CA VAL A 5 40.13 2.35 -9.23
C VAL A 5 39.39 3.67 -8.94
N LYS A 6 39.57 4.70 -9.78
CA LYS A 6 38.83 5.97 -9.64
C LYS A 6 37.32 5.79 -9.80
N ILE A 7 36.89 4.99 -10.78
CA ILE A 7 35.48 4.68 -11.01
C ILE A 7 34.90 3.91 -9.81
N LEU A 8 35.62 2.92 -9.28
CA LEU A 8 35.18 2.16 -8.11
C LEU A 8 35.02 3.05 -6.87
N VAL A 9 35.98 3.94 -6.63
CA VAL A 9 35.91 4.91 -5.51
C VAL A 9 34.74 5.87 -5.70
N ALA A 10 34.48 6.34 -6.92
CA ALA A 10 33.34 7.21 -7.19
C ALA A 10 31.99 6.51 -6.91
N ILE A 11 31.85 5.23 -7.29
CA ILE A 11 30.65 4.44 -6.99
C ILE A 11 30.47 4.29 -5.47
N LEU A 12 31.54 4.02 -4.73
CA LEU A 12 31.47 3.90 -3.27
C LEU A 12 31.05 5.21 -2.59
N VAL A 13 31.59 6.34 -3.04
CA VAL A 13 31.22 7.67 -2.50
C VAL A 13 29.74 7.95 -2.77
N VAL A 14 29.25 7.68 -3.97
CA VAL A 14 27.84 7.86 -4.32
C VAL A 14 26.95 6.92 -3.50
N ALA A 15 27.33 5.64 -3.34
CA ALA A 15 26.59 4.69 -2.53
C ALA A 15 26.52 5.11 -1.05
N ALA A 16 27.61 5.62 -0.49
CA ALA A 16 27.66 6.13 0.88
C ALA A 16 26.79 7.37 1.08
N LEU A 17 26.80 8.32 0.13
CA LEU A 17 25.95 9.50 0.17
C LEU A 17 24.46 9.12 0.06
N CYS A 18 24.10 8.30 -0.92
CA CYS A 18 22.72 7.83 -1.11
C CYS A 18 22.22 7.02 0.10
N GLY A 19 23.06 6.13 0.66
CA GLY A 19 22.74 5.36 1.85
C GLY A 19 22.60 6.26 3.09
N GLY A 20 23.50 7.23 3.26
CA GLY A 20 23.43 8.20 4.36
C GLY A 20 22.16 9.05 4.31
N ILE A 21 21.78 9.55 3.12
CA ILE A 21 20.53 10.31 2.93
C ILE A 21 19.32 9.41 3.24
N TYR A 22 19.31 8.16 2.77
CA TYR A 22 18.22 7.22 3.04
C TYR A 22 17.99 6.99 4.54
N LEU A 23 19.05 6.91 5.36
CA LEU A 23 18.92 6.70 6.81
C LEU A 23 18.33 7.90 7.55
N VAL A 24 18.43 9.11 7.00
CA VAL A 24 17.90 10.34 7.61
C VAL A 24 16.49 10.66 7.10
N LEU A 25 16.01 9.96 6.07
CA LEU A 25 14.66 10.12 5.56
C LEU A 25 13.63 9.63 6.59
N PRO A 26 12.47 10.30 6.71
CA PRO A 26 11.35 9.79 7.49
C PRO A 26 10.88 8.44 6.92
N GLU A 27 10.32 7.59 7.78
CA GLU A 27 9.94 6.21 7.46
C GLU A 27 9.09 6.09 6.19
N THR A 28 8.12 7.00 6.01
CA THR A 28 7.30 7.07 4.80
C THR A 28 8.14 7.23 3.53
N ALA A 29 9.11 8.15 3.53
CA ALA A 29 9.97 8.39 2.38
C ALA A 29 10.91 7.21 2.11
N GLN A 30 11.39 6.53 3.16
CA GLN A 30 12.15 5.28 3.03
C GLN A 30 11.30 4.19 2.36
N THR A 31 10.05 4.01 2.79
CA THR A 31 9.12 3.05 2.16
C THR A 31 8.85 3.38 0.70
N PHE A 32 8.71 4.67 0.35
CA PHE A 32 8.56 5.13 -1.04
C PHE A 32 9.74 4.72 -1.93
N VAL A 33 10.97 4.94 -1.45
CA VAL A 33 12.19 4.54 -2.17
C VAL A 33 12.26 3.02 -2.28
N LYS A 34 12.03 2.31 -1.16
CA LYS A 34 12.11 0.85 -1.09
C LYS A 34 11.12 0.17 -2.03
N GLY A 35 9.84 0.58 -2.01
CA GLY A 35 8.82 0.03 -2.89
C GLY A 35 9.10 0.26 -4.37
N ASN A 36 9.58 1.47 -4.74
CA ASN A 36 9.93 1.79 -6.13
C ASN A 36 11.13 0.98 -6.65
N ILE A 37 12.15 0.78 -5.82
CA ILE A 37 13.31 -0.03 -6.18
C ILE A 37 12.90 -1.50 -6.27
N GLN A 38 12.22 -2.01 -5.24
CA GLN A 38 11.81 -3.40 -5.14
C GLN A 38 10.96 -3.85 -6.33
N TYR A 39 9.98 -3.04 -6.73
CA TYR A 39 9.11 -3.35 -7.87
C TYR A 39 9.87 -3.52 -9.20
N ARG A 40 11.09 -2.96 -9.32
CA ARG A 40 11.93 -3.01 -10.53
C ARG A 40 12.96 -4.13 -10.52
N ILE A 41 13.38 -4.59 -9.34
CA ILE A 41 14.51 -5.52 -9.20
C ILE A 41 14.14 -6.88 -8.60
N ASN A 42 12.94 -7.01 -8.03
CA ASN A 42 12.48 -8.24 -7.38
C ASN A 42 11.18 -8.71 -8.05
N ASP A 43 11.30 -9.79 -8.85
CA ASP A 43 10.19 -10.36 -9.61
C ASP A 43 9.07 -10.92 -8.72
N GLU A 44 9.41 -11.48 -7.56
CA GLU A 44 8.40 -11.97 -6.61
C GLU A 44 7.60 -10.80 -6.05
N ALA A 45 8.27 -9.76 -5.58
CA ALA A 45 7.60 -8.57 -5.07
C ALA A 45 6.72 -7.92 -6.14
N LYS A 46 7.22 -7.80 -7.37
CA LYS A 46 6.44 -7.30 -8.51
C LYS A 46 5.19 -8.14 -8.73
N LYS A 47 5.33 -9.47 -8.82
CA LYS A 47 4.22 -10.40 -9.02
C LYS A 47 3.17 -10.26 -7.91
N ARG A 48 3.58 -10.25 -6.65
CA ARG A 48 2.67 -10.15 -5.49
C ARG A 48 1.96 -8.81 -5.46
N VAL A 49 2.66 -7.71 -5.72
CA VAL A 49 2.07 -6.38 -5.84
C VAL A 49 1.06 -6.34 -6.99
N ASP A 50 1.39 -6.90 -8.16
CA ASP A 50 0.49 -6.93 -9.31
C ASP A 50 -0.76 -7.80 -9.02
N GLU A 51 -0.62 -8.92 -8.30
CA GLU A 51 -1.75 -9.72 -7.80
C GLU A 51 -2.68 -8.89 -6.89
N ALA A 52 -2.13 -8.12 -5.94
CA ALA A 52 -2.93 -7.25 -5.07
C ALA A 52 -3.60 -6.11 -5.85
N LYS A 53 -2.89 -5.45 -6.76
CA LYS A 53 -3.44 -4.38 -7.62
C LYS A 53 -4.60 -4.86 -8.46
N ASN A 54 -4.50 -6.06 -9.03
CA ASN A 54 -5.52 -6.62 -9.92
C ASN A 54 -6.67 -7.32 -9.17
N SER A 55 -6.54 -7.50 -7.85
CA SER A 55 -7.61 -8.07 -7.04
C SER A 55 -8.81 -7.12 -7.00
N GLN A 56 -10.01 -7.69 -7.16
CA GLN A 56 -11.25 -6.94 -7.03
C GLN A 56 -11.50 -6.54 -5.58
N ILE A 57 -12.02 -5.33 -5.38
CA ILE A 57 -12.48 -4.88 -4.07
C ILE A 57 -13.75 -5.62 -3.73
N LYS A 58 -13.74 -6.36 -2.62
CA LYS A 58 -14.93 -6.97 -2.01
C LYS A 58 -14.88 -6.72 -0.52
N TYR A 59 -15.71 -5.80 -0.04
CA TYR A 59 -15.75 -5.44 1.37
C TYR A 59 -17.00 -6.01 2.03
N THR A 60 -16.81 -6.82 3.07
CA THR A 60 -17.92 -7.35 3.86
C THR A 60 -18.21 -6.42 5.03
N TYR A 61 -19.45 -5.98 5.17
CA TYR A 61 -19.90 -5.11 6.25
C TYR A 61 -21.20 -5.65 6.88
N LYS A 62 -21.58 -5.10 8.03
CA LYS A 62 -22.87 -5.41 8.67
C LYS A 62 -23.81 -4.23 8.53
N ASP A 63 -25.03 -4.50 8.12
CA ASP A 63 -26.14 -3.54 8.10
C ASP A 63 -27.27 -4.11 8.93
N ASN A 64 -27.59 -3.46 10.06
CA ASN A 64 -28.56 -3.94 11.04
C ASN A 64 -28.35 -5.41 11.45
N GLY A 65 -27.09 -5.82 11.63
CA GLY A 65 -26.71 -7.19 12.00
C GLY A 65 -26.67 -8.20 10.84
N ILE A 66 -27.13 -7.82 9.65
CA ILE A 66 -27.09 -8.66 8.44
C ILE A 66 -25.76 -8.42 7.71
N LYS A 67 -25.03 -9.50 7.40
CA LYS A 67 -23.81 -9.41 6.59
C LYS A 67 -24.17 -9.07 5.14
N LYS A 68 -23.54 -8.03 4.61
CA LYS A 68 -23.63 -7.59 3.21
C LYS A 68 -22.24 -7.48 2.60
N ILE A 69 -22.19 -7.53 1.28
CA ILE A 69 -20.95 -7.39 0.51
C ILE A 69 -21.09 -6.15 -0.38
N TYR A 70 -20.13 -5.24 -0.28
CA TYR A 70 -19.93 -4.17 -1.24
C TYR A 70 -18.95 -4.66 -2.31
N ASP A 71 -19.43 -4.74 -3.55
CA ASP A 71 -18.66 -5.15 -4.73
C ASP A 71 -18.84 -4.09 -5.83
N PRO A 72 -17.94 -3.08 -5.90
CA PRO A 72 -18.00 -2.02 -6.90
C PRO A 72 -17.55 -2.47 -8.29
N GLY A 73 -17.10 -3.73 -8.47
CA GLY A 73 -16.57 -4.21 -9.74
C GLY A 73 -15.22 -3.59 -10.15
N THR A 74 -14.56 -2.83 -9.28
CA THR A 74 -13.24 -2.22 -9.53
C THR A 74 -12.13 -2.94 -8.76
N THR A 75 -10.89 -2.74 -9.21
CA THR A 75 -9.69 -3.33 -8.58
C THR A 75 -9.05 -2.37 -7.58
N TYR A 76 -8.28 -2.91 -6.63
CA TYR A 76 -7.54 -2.09 -5.67
C TYR A 76 -6.59 -1.12 -6.35
N GLY A 77 -5.86 -1.57 -7.38
CA GLY A 77 -4.96 -0.70 -8.15
C GLY A 77 -5.69 0.50 -8.74
N SER A 78 -6.83 0.27 -9.39
CA SER A 78 -7.61 1.33 -10.01
C SER A 78 -8.17 2.32 -8.98
N ALA A 79 -8.79 1.83 -7.90
CA ALA A 79 -9.37 2.70 -6.89
C ALA A 79 -8.32 3.52 -6.13
N LEU A 80 -7.22 2.88 -5.71
CA LEU A 80 -6.20 3.51 -4.87
C LEU A 80 -5.31 4.47 -5.65
N GLU A 81 -4.88 4.10 -6.85
CA GLU A 81 -3.97 4.93 -7.64
C GLU A 81 -4.66 6.13 -8.29
N ASN A 82 -5.96 6.04 -8.59
CA ASN A 82 -6.72 7.17 -9.15
C ASN A 82 -6.98 8.28 -8.13
N LYS A 83 -7.09 7.95 -6.83
CA LYS A 83 -7.41 8.93 -5.78
C LYS A 83 -6.20 9.60 -5.15
N ALA A 84 -5.02 8.98 -5.23
CA ALA A 84 -3.81 9.50 -4.64
C ALA A 84 -2.93 10.22 -5.67
N LYS A 85 -2.31 11.34 -5.28
CA LYS A 85 -1.40 12.08 -6.17
C LYS A 85 -0.07 11.37 -6.39
N THR A 86 0.43 10.71 -5.35
CA THR A 86 1.67 9.93 -5.41
C THR A 86 1.46 8.66 -4.63
N THR A 87 1.85 7.54 -5.24
CA THR A 87 1.59 6.20 -4.73
C THR A 87 2.84 5.36 -4.68
N VAL A 88 2.87 4.44 -3.72
CA VAL A 88 3.85 3.35 -3.68
C VAL A 88 3.17 2.09 -3.19
N TRP A 89 3.61 0.98 -3.74
CA TRP A 89 3.30 -0.36 -3.26
C TRP A 89 4.59 -1.02 -2.82
N TYR A 90 4.51 -1.75 -1.72
CA TYR A 90 5.67 -2.32 -1.08
C TYR A 90 5.35 -3.71 -0.55
N TYR A 91 6.24 -4.67 -0.80
CA TYR A 91 6.07 -6.08 -0.42
C TYR A 91 7.05 -6.46 0.70
N GLU A 92 6.55 -7.18 1.70
CA GLU A 92 7.33 -7.74 2.79
C GLU A 92 7.00 -9.21 3.00
N SER A 93 8.00 -10.08 2.94
CA SER A 93 7.83 -11.43 3.45
C SER A 93 7.81 -11.40 4.97
N ASN A 94 6.90 -12.15 5.60
CA ASN A 94 6.80 -12.23 7.05
C ASN A 94 7.65 -13.38 7.65
N GLY A 95 8.50 -14.03 6.83
CA GLY A 95 9.42 -15.09 7.25
C GLY A 95 8.78 -16.42 7.65
N THR A 96 7.45 -16.48 7.81
CA THR A 96 6.69 -17.68 8.17
C THR A 96 5.89 -18.25 7.00
N GLY A 97 6.26 -17.85 5.78
CA GLY A 97 5.64 -18.29 4.53
C GLY A 97 4.48 -17.42 4.05
N GLY A 98 4.05 -16.42 4.85
CA GLY A 98 3.14 -15.37 4.41
C GLY A 98 3.86 -14.10 3.96
N TYR A 99 3.09 -13.08 3.64
CA TYR A 99 3.62 -11.80 3.21
C TYR A 99 2.61 -10.67 3.41
N THR A 100 3.11 -9.45 3.48
CA THR A 100 2.33 -8.23 3.56
C THR A 100 2.59 -7.39 2.32
N ILE A 101 1.54 -6.79 1.78
CA ILE A 101 1.66 -5.73 0.78
C ILE A 101 1.12 -4.46 1.41
N THR A 102 1.90 -3.39 1.38
CA THR A 102 1.48 -2.08 1.86
C THR A 102 1.39 -1.11 0.71
N PHE A 103 0.22 -0.48 0.56
CA PHE A 103 0.03 0.69 -0.27
C PHE A 103 0.14 1.96 0.58
N TYR A 104 0.84 2.95 0.06
CA TYR A 104 0.78 4.33 0.55
C TYR A 104 0.39 5.28 -0.59
N GLY A 105 -0.60 6.12 -0.35
CA GLY A 105 -1.04 7.19 -1.22
C GLY A 105 -1.02 8.53 -0.50
N THR A 106 -0.53 9.57 -1.15
CA THR A 106 -0.49 10.94 -0.59
C THR A 106 -1.49 11.87 -1.26
N LYS A 107 -1.90 12.90 -0.53
CA LYS A 107 -2.88 13.91 -0.97
C LYS A 107 -4.21 13.32 -1.39
N VAL A 108 -4.68 12.34 -0.63
CA VAL A 108 -5.99 11.72 -0.82
C VAL A 108 -7.03 12.62 -0.18
N SER A 109 -8.01 13.05 -0.97
CA SER A 109 -9.16 13.81 -0.49
C SER A 109 -10.44 13.00 -0.71
N MET A 110 -11.22 12.79 0.35
CA MET A 110 -12.44 11.97 0.36
C MET A 110 -13.52 12.68 1.15
N ASP A 111 -14.68 12.87 0.54
CA ASP A 111 -15.88 13.34 1.22
C ASP A 111 -16.69 12.12 1.66
N LEU A 112 -16.60 11.75 2.95
CA LEU A 112 -17.31 10.60 3.48
C LEU A 112 -18.74 10.93 3.92
N ALA A 113 -19.12 12.20 3.99
CA ALA A 113 -20.48 12.64 4.32
C ALA A 113 -21.49 12.11 3.31
N LYS A 114 -21.08 11.99 2.04
CA LYS A 114 -21.88 11.36 0.98
C LYS A 114 -22.21 9.89 1.22
N TYR A 115 -21.49 9.24 2.13
CA TYR A 115 -21.62 7.82 2.45
C TYR A 115 -22.04 7.58 3.90
N GLY A 116 -22.60 8.61 4.57
CA GLY A 116 -23.16 8.49 5.91
C GLY A 116 -22.14 8.56 7.05
N SER A 117 -20.95 9.12 6.80
CA SER A 117 -19.92 9.37 7.83
C SER A 117 -19.65 10.87 7.97
N ASP A 118 -19.49 11.38 9.19
CA ASP A 118 -19.38 12.84 9.44
C ASP A 118 -18.03 13.48 9.01
N GLY A 119 -17.14 12.74 8.33
CA GLY A 119 -15.79 13.18 8.00
C GLY A 119 -15.58 13.59 6.55
N THR A 120 -15.03 14.80 6.32
CA THR A 120 -14.32 15.12 5.06
C THR A 120 -12.82 15.08 5.31
N TYR A 121 -12.12 14.28 4.51
CA TYR A 121 -10.67 14.14 4.56
C TYR A 121 -10.07 14.90 3.39
N ILE A 122 -9.12 15.79 3.68
CA ILE A 122 -8.46 16.63 2.67
C ILE A 122 -6.95 16.47 2.80
N ASP A 123 -6.31 16.18 1.69
CA ASP A 123 -4.85 16.03 1.55
C ASP A 123 -4.22 15.06 2.55
N LYS A 124 -4.93 13.97 2.85
CA LYS A 124 -4.51 12.97 3.83
C LYS A 124 -3.59 11.92 3.22
N THR A 125 -2.85 11.23 4.08
CA THR A 125 -2.11 10.03 3.70
C THR A 125 -3.02 8.82 3.87
N LEU A 126 -3.22 8.06 2.80
CA LEU A 126 -3.92 6.78 2.83
C LEU A 126 -2.90 5.66 2.90
N LYS A 127 -3.05 4.76 3.86
CA LYS A 127 -2.30 3.52 3.95
C LYS A 127 -3.27 2.35 3.91
N VAL A 128 -2.98 1.36 3.07
CA VAL A 128 -3.76 0.12 2.97
C VAL A 128 -2.81 -1.05 3.10
N VAL A 129 -3.10 -1.94 4.04
CA VAL A 129 -2.25 -3.10 4.37
C VAL A 129 -3.01 -4.36 4.00
N PHE A 130 -2.43 -5.14 3.10
CA PHE A 130 -2.90 -6.46 2.69
C PHE A 130 -2.03 -7.49 3.39
N ASP A 131 -2.56 -8.18 4.39
CA ASP A 131 -1.84 -9.20 5.14
C ASP A 131 -2.27 -10.59 4.64
N TYR A 132 -1.35 -11.32 4.01
CA TYR A 132 -1.59 -12.65 3.44
C TYR A 132 -0.92 -13.73 4.28
N LYS A 133 -1.74 -14.61 4.85
CA LYS A 133 -1.30 -15.77 5.63
C LYS A 133 -1.45 -17.04 4.82
N PRO A 134 -0.49 -17.98 4.90
CA PRO A 134 -0.66 -19.29 4.26
C PRO A 134 -1.90 -19.98 4.81
N ASN A 135 -2.64 -20.65 3.95
CA ASN A 135 -3.82 -21.43 4.32
C ASN A 135 -3.55 -22.93 4.14
N ASN A 136 -4.44 -23.75 4.71
CA ASN A 136 -4.28 -25.20 4.72
C ASN A 136 -4.40 -25.86 3.33
N ASN A 137 -4.77 -25.10 2.29
CA ASN A 137 -4.99 -25.59 0.94
C ASN A 137 -3.82 -25.25 0.00
N GLY A 138 -2.67 -24.85 0.54
CA GLY A 138 -1.50 -24.48 -0.26
C GLY A 138 -1.61 -23.09 -0.93
N GLY A 139 -2.57 -22.27 -0.51
CA GLY A 139 -2.75 -20.89 -0.97
C GLY A 139 -2.61 -19.87 0.16
N TYR A 140 -3.19 -18.69 -0.02
CA TYR A 140 -3.16 -17.62 0.97
C TYR A 140 -4.57 -17.15 1.33
N THR A 141 -4.75 -16.73 2.59
CA THR A 141 -5.92 -15.98 3.06
C THR A 141 -5.46 -14.56 3.36
N GLY A 142 -6.09 -13.58 2.72
CA GLY A 142 -5.76 -12.16 2.88
C GLY A 142 -6.74 -11.42 3.79
N THR A 143 -6.24 -10.50 4.60
CA THR A 143 -7.04 -9.46 5.26
C THR A 143 -6.59 -8.08 4.82
N VAL A 144 -7.52 -7.13 4.72
CA VAL A 144 -7.22 -5.76 4.27
C VAL A 144 -7.56 -4.78 5.40
N SER A 145 -6.57 -4.01 5.82
CA SER A 145 -6.68 -2.99 6.86
C SER A 145 -6.44 -1.60 6.27
N TRP A 146 -7.25 -0.63 6.68
CA TRP A 146 -7.27 0.72 6.13
C TRP A 146 -6.82 1.72 7.19
N TYR A 147 -6.03 2.70 6.79
CA TYR A 147 -5.48 3.72 7.69
C TYR A 147 -5.51 5.08 7.01
N ILE A 148 -5.91 6.12 7.75
CA ILE A 148 -5.83 7.51 7.31
C ILE A 148 -4.90 8.24 8.27
N ASP A 149 -3.86 8.89 7.74
CA ASP A 149 -2.78 9.51 8.53
C ASP A 149 -2.16 8.55 9.55
N ASN A 150 -2.04 7.26 9.19
CA ASN A 150 -1.58 6.15 10.03
C ASN A 150 -2.53 5.74 11.18
N GLU A 151 -3.68 6.38 11.32
CA GLU A 151 -4.72 5.95 12.26
C GLU A 151 -5.59 4.87 11.62
N PRO A 152 -5.83 3.72 12.29
CA PRO A 152 -6.65 2.65 11.76
C PRO A 152 -8.11 3.11 11.59
N CYS A 153 -8.69 2.82 10.44
CA CYS A 153 -10.10 3.08 10.19
C CYS A 153 -10.96 2.10 11.00
N GLU A 154 -11.93 2.63 11.75
CA GLU A 154 -12.94 1.82 12.40
C GLU A 154 -13.89 1.16 11.38
N GLU A 155 -14.55 0.06 11.76
CA GLU A 155 -15.52 -0.64 10.91
C GLU A 155 -16.67 0.29 10.46
N SER A 156 -17.04 1.24 11.33
CA SER A 156 -18.07 2.26 11.11
C SER A 156 -17.79 3.18 9.92
N ILE A 157 -16.52 3.48 9.65
CA ILE A 157 -16.10 4.41 8.58
C ILE A 157 -15.46 3.68 7.39
N THR A 158 -15.00 2.44 7.56
CA THR A 158 -14.27 1.72 6.51
C THR A 158 -15.12 1.52 5.26
N LEU A 159 -16.42 1.24 5.39
CA LEU A 159 -17.33 1.14 4.23
C LEU A 159 -17.36 2.45 3.43
N ALA A 160 -17.51 3.58 4.13
CA ALA A 160 -17.55 4.90 3.52
C ALA A 160 -16.23 5.25 2.82
N VAL A 161 -15.08 4.90 3.43
CA VAL A 161 -13.76 5.05 2.80
C VAL A 161 -13.67 4.24 1.52
N VAL A 162 -14.04 2.95 1.55
CA VAL A 162 -13.99 2.09 0.36
C VAL A 162 -14.91 2.62 -0.75
N GLN A 163 -16.11 3.07 -0.41
CA GLN A 163 -17.05 3.68 -1.36
C GLN A 163 -16.51 4.98 -1.95
N ALA A 164 -15.92 5.85 -1.12
CA ALA A 164 -15.33 7.11 -1.58
C ALA A 164 -14.11 6.90 -2.49
N LEU A 165 -13.38 5.80 -2.34
CA LEU A 165 -12.26 5.46 -3.21
C LEU A 165 -12.70 4.92 -4.56
N CYS A 166 -13.84 4.23 -4.61
CA CYS A 166 -14.34 3.58 -5.82
C CYS A 166 -15.15 4.51 -6.74
N ASN A 167 -15.57 5.68 -6.24
CA ASN A 167 -16.36 6.70 -6.94
C ASN A 167 -15.54 7.97 -7.20
#